data_AF-A0A9Q4EVY6-F1
#
_entry.id   AF-A0A9Q4EVY6-F1
#
_cell.length_a   1.000
_cell.length_b   1.000
_cell.length_c   1.000
_cell.angle_alpha   90.00
_cell.angle_beta   90.00
_cell.angle_gamma   90.00
#
_symmetry.space_group_name_H-M   'P 1'
#
loop_
_entity.id
_entity.type
_entity.pdbx_description
1 polymer ?
#
loop_
_entity_poly.entity_id
_entity_poly.type
_entity_poly.pdbx_seq_one_letter_code
_entity_poly.pdbx_strand_id
1 'polypeptide(L)' 'AAVGEKTARRLETHNVSVDVMPKDYIAEQLAEALKQHAEPAERITVIKGNLSRDVIKQELVPLGFEVKE' A
#
# COMPACT_ATOMS: atom_id res chain seq x y z
N ALA A 1 2.72 0.02 5.46
CA ALA A 1 2.23 -1.18 4.75
C ALA A 1 3.27 -1.68 3.75
N ALA A 2 3.29 -2.97 3.44
CA ALA A 2 4.20 -3.56 2.44
C ALA A 2 3.48 -4.63 1.62
N VAL A 3 3.87 -4.81 0.36
CA VAL A 3 3.24 -5.83 -0.51
C VAL A 3 3.59 -7.25 -0.07
N GLY A 4 4.77 -7.49 0.50
CA GLY A 4 5.16 -8.82 0.95
C GLY A 4 6.40 -8.86 1.83
N GLU A 5 6.72 -10.04 2.34
CA GLU A 5 7.72 -10.25 3.41
C GLU A 5 9.10 -9.66 3.10
N LYS A 6 9.57 -9.78 1.86
CA LYS A 6 10.89 -9.26 1.46
C LYS A 6 10.95 -7.74 1.61
N THR A 7 9.90 -7.05 1.21
CA THR A 7 9.79 -5.59 1.37
C THR A 7 9.67 -5.23 2.85
N ALA A 8 8.86 -5.97 3.61
CA ALA A 8 8.70 -5.74 5.05
C ALA A 8 10.02 -5.88 5.82
N ARG A 9 10.75 -6.97 5.61
CA ARG A 9 12.09 -7.17 6.21
C ARG A 9 13.05 -6.05 5.84
N ARG A 10 13.01 -5.56 4.59
CA ARG A 10 13.86 -4.44 4.17
C ARG A 10 13.49 -3.14 4.89
N LEU A 11 12.19 -2.84 5.03
CA LEU A 11 11.71 -1.67 5.78
C LEU A 11 12.13 -1.74 7.25
N GLU A 12 12.07 -2.91 7.89
CA GLU A 12 12.54 -3.12 9.27
C GLU A 12 14.02 -2.79 9.44
N THR A 13 14.89 -3.13 8.47
CA THR A 13 16.31 -2.72 8.51
C THR A 13 16.53 -1.21 8.47
N HIS A 14 15.50 -0.46 8.08
CA HIS A 14 15.48 1.01 8.06
C HIS A 14 14.62 1.59 9.20
N ASN A 15 14.30 0.80 10.24
CA ASN A 15 13.48 1.19 11.38
C ASN A 15 12.05 1.63 11.01
N VAL A 16 11.51 1.12 9.89
CA VAL A 16 10.12 1.36 9.47
C VAL A 16 9.29 0.12 9.78
N SER A 17 8.26 0.27 10.62
CA SER A 17 7.32 -0.80 10.94
C SER A 17 6.34 -1.04 9.78
N VAL A 18 5.87 -2.29 9.67
CA VAL A 18 4.85 -2.68 8.70
C VAL A 18 3.65 -3.24 9.43
N ASP A 19 2.58 -2.44 9.49
CA ASP A 19 1.35 -2.83 10.19
C ASP A 19 0.36 -3.60 9.28
N VAL A 20 0.50 -3.43 7.96
CA VAL A 20 -0.41 -3.99 6.97
C VAL A 20 0.37 -4.71 5.86
N MET A 21 0.02 -5.97 5.61
CA MET A 21 0.55 -6.79 4.53
C MET A 21 -0.54 -7.74 4.02
N PRO A 22 -0.77 -7.87 2.69
CA PRO A 22 -1.75 -8.80 2.13
C PRO A 22 -1.27 -10.25 2.24
N LYS A 23 -2.20 -11.20 2.15
CA LYS A 23 -1.90 -12.65 2.22
C LYS A 23 -1.21 -13.15 0.96
N ASP A 24 -1.70 -12.74 -0.21
CA ASP A 24 -1.23 -13.27 -1.49
C ASP A 24 -0.12 -12.42 -2.13
N TYR A 25 0.37 -11.42 -1.40
CA TYR A 25 1.47 -10.54 -1.84
C TYR A 25 1.23 -9.81 -3.17
N ILE A 26 -0.02 -9.43 -3.45
CA ILE A 26 -0.43 -8.67 -4.64
C ILE A 26 -1.00 -7.29 -4.28
N ALA A 27 -0.96 -6.37 -5.25
CA ALA A 27 -1.36 -4.98 -5.05
C ALA A 27 -2.87 -4.83 -4.79
N GLU A 28 -3.70 -5.62 -5.46
CA GLU A 28 -5.15 -5.64 -5.32
C GLU A 28 -5.55 -5.94 -3.86
N GLN A 29 -4.94 -6.96 -3.25
CA GLN A 29 -5.19 -7.27 -1.83
C GLN A 29 -4.59 -6.24 -0.87
N LEU A 30 -3.47 -5.61 -1.24
CA LEU A 30 -2.92 -4.53 -0.43
C LEU A 30 -3.88 -3.33 -0.42
N ALA A 31 -4.51 -3.01 -1.56
CA ALA A 31 -5.54 -1.97 -1.62
C ALA A 31 -6.73 -2.32 -0.71
N GLU A 32 -7.24 -3.56 -0.76
CA GLU A 32 -8.30 -4.02 0.15
C GLU A 32 -7.90 -3.91 1.62
N ALA A 33 -6.67 -4.30 1.98
CA ALA A 33 -6.19 -4.18 3.34
C ALA A 33 -6.09 -2.70 3.78
N LEU A 34 -5.67 -1.80 2.89
CA LEU A 34 -5.62 -0.36 3.16
C LEU A 34 -7.02 0.23 3.37
N LYS A 35 -8.03 -0.18 2.57
CA LYS A 35 -9.43 0.26 2.75
C LYS A 35 -9.98 -0.06 4.14
N GLN A 36 -9.48 -1.11 4.78
CA GLN A 36 -9.90 -1.54 6.12
C GLN A 36 -9.13 -0.83 7.25
N HIS A 37 -7.99 -0.20 6.95
CA HIS A 37 -7.08 0.35 7.97
C HIS A 37 -6.92 1.87 7.91
N ALA A 38 -7.23 2.50 6.78
CA ALA A 38 -7.08 3.94 6.56
C ALA A 38 -8.44 4.63 6.39
N GLU A 39 -8.52 5.86 6.86
CA GLU A 39 -9.71 6.70 6.67
C GLU A 39 -9.65 7.43 5.31
N PRO A 40 -10.77 7.67 4.61
CA PRO A 40 -10.77 8.32 3.30
C PRO A 40 -10.11 9.71 3.26
N ALA A 41 -10.05 10.44 4.38
CA ALA A 41 -9.38 11.74 4.44
C ALA A 41 -7.84 11.65 4.55
N GLU A 42 -7.29 10.45 4.70
CA GLU A 42 -5.85 10.24 4.85
C GLU A 42 -5.11 10.33 3.52
N ARG A 43 -3.88 10.84 3.61
CA ARG A 43 -2.95 10.91 2.48
C ARG A 43 -2.11 9.66 2.42
N ILE A 44 -2.14 8.99 1.27
CA ILE A 44 -1.40 7.76 1.02
C ILE A 44 -0.31 8.03 -0.02
N THR A 45 0.94 7.71 0.32
CA THR A 45 2.06 7.73 -0.64
C THR A 45 2.45 6.31 -1.01
N VAL A 46 2.47 6.01 -2.31
CA VAL A 46 2.75 4.68 -2.85
C VAL A 46 4.11 4.69 -3.55
N ILE A 47 5.08 4.01 -2.97
CA ILE A 47 6.41 3.84 -3.57
C ILE A 47 6.38 2.58 -4.44
N LYS A 48 6.45 2.75 -5.76
CA LYS A 48 6.47 1.63 -6.73
C LYS A 48 7.45 1.87 -7.88
N GLY A 49 7.76 0.81 -8.63
CA GLY A 49 8.56 0.93 -9.85
C GLY A 49 7.75 1.59 -10.98
N ASN A 50 8.42 2.20 -11.96
CA ASN A 50 7.73 2.88 -13.07
C ASN A 50 6.93 1.93 -13.98
N LEU A 51 7.30 0.64 -14.04
CA LEU A 51 6.58 -0.40 -14.80
C LEU A 51 5.43 -1.03 -13.99
N SER A 52 5.28 -0.67 -12.72
CA SER A 52 4.23 -1.22 -11.86
C SER A 52 2.88 -0.60 -12.19
N ARG A 53 1.85 -1.45 -12.28
CA ARG A 53 0.45 -1.05 -12.46
C ARG A 53 -0.01 -0.09 -11.34
N ASP A 54 -0.94 0.80 -11.67
CA ASP A 54 -1.49 1.83 -10.75
C ASP A 54 -2.65 1.31 -9.88
N VAL A 55 -2.64 0.03 -9.51
CA VAL A 55 -3.76 -0.66 -8.85
C VAL A 55 -4.21 0.07 -7.57
N ILE A 56 -3.26 0.42 -6.70
CA ILE A 56 -3.57 1.09 -5.42
C ILE A 56 -4.31 2.42 -5.64
N LYS A 57 -3.82 3.23 -6.57
CA LYS A 57 -4.43 4.51 -6.91
C LYS A 57 -5.81 4.34 -7.55
N GLN A 58 -5.94 3.40 -8.49
CA GLN A 58 -7.20 3.12 -9.17
C GLN A 58 -8.29 2.63 -8.21
N GLU A 59 -7.92 1.91 -7.15
CA GLU A 59 -8.88 1.37 -6.19
C GLU A 59 -9.23 2.34 -5.05
N LEU A 60 -8.29 3.17 -4.59
CA LEU A 60 -8.49 4.03 -3.42
C LEU A 60 -9.02 5.42 -3.79
N VAL A 61 -8.57 6.04 -4.87
CA VAL A 61 -9.00 7.40 -5.25
C VAL A 61 -10.53 7.52 -5.42
N PRO A 62 -11.24 6.55 -6.06
CA PRO A 62 -12.70 6.60 -6.17
C PRO A 62 -13.44 6.56 -4.82
N LEU A 63 -12.77 6.10 -3.75
CA LEU A 63 -13.32 6.01 -2.41
C LEU A 63 -13.02 7.27 -1.57
N GLY A 64 -12.35 8.28 -2.14
CA GLY A 64 -12.08 9.56 -1.50
C GLY A 64 -10.66 9.75 -0.96
N PHE A 65 -9.82 8.72 -1.02
CA PHE A 65 -8.43 8.79 -0.55
C PHE A 65 -7.55 9.68 -1.43
N GLU A 66 -6.68 10.46 -0.81
CA GLU A 66 -5.66 11.25 -1.52
C GLU A 66 -4.41 10.39 -1.74
N VAL A 67 -4.22 9.85 -2.95
CA VAL A 67 -3.09 8.98 -3.28
C VAL A 67 -2.04 9.70 -4.14
N LYS A 68 -0.79 9.66 -3.69
CA LYS A 68 0.40 10.14 -4.41
C LYS A 68 1.35 8.98 -4.72
N GLU A 69 1.96 9.02 -5.91
CA GLU A 69 2.95 8.03 -6.39
C GLU A 69 4.31 8.69 -6.64
#